data_AF-V9KTD0-F1
#
_entry.id   AF-V9KTD0-F1
#
_cell.length_a   1.000
_cell.length_b   1.000
_cell.length_c   1.000
_cell.angle_alpha   90.00
_cell.angle_beta   90.00
_cell.angle_gamma   90.00
#
_symmetry.space_group_name_H-M   'P 1'
#
loop_
_entity.id
_entity.type
_entity.pdbx_description
1 polymer ?
#
loop_
_entity_poly.entity_id
_entity_poly.type
_entity_poly.pdbx_seq_one_letter_code
_entity_poly.pdbx_strand_id
1 'polypeptide(L)'
;EACAGPGPEYKAVATRPQPQRVSGGATSHCRAERGHRCAVPGEMIQLQVEEEFETSLENARAWMHWIQEQVEANDSILGPRSALEARLKASENILKEEPEGKLKLQMVLLKAESLLHNRKGDKKHEIQAALKEIKTMWEETTISMIHCHSRIEWVLLHWSEYLKAEGEYFSWFLNMKQKLEPNLELQLDLKEKQLQLSHHRILLSNIHNQSALLQRLAQERGSLFEKTKDPTLHEDIQRKVNAEHQELQRQAKEKVNVLEAITEEHEQYQESLDKFQNWLNSISEKYDGITTKDYTGSIEEILKGLRELADAVSSKEEDLLQLEHNGKAVTGNTSPLGAEHITRELEELREKWERLRLSCTQDKEALLQSQQEFTSRAQQLEKNVAEFNNLVHKVEVETLNVDDTNDELETTWRKYVISRKTLLEEQPHVEHFMLELKELFSLSQDQNLSNCVLLAIREYHRVTGRLDVMCNQVEMKMRQNVQQLQGEFQQWRSRTRRLLDLSSDITDTTLLGVYLQQIEDCLSQSSLLHNQFSSSQVKQRTMGIDSSEDVSDVLQ
;
A
#
# COMPACT_ATOMS: atom_id res chain seq x y z
N GLU A 1 58.98 -13.28 31.55
CA GLU A 1 59.98 -12.82 32.53
C GLU A 1 59.88 -13.68 33.78
N ALA A 2 61.02 -13.90 34.42
CA ALA A 2 61.25 -14.80 35.53
C ALA A 2 61.49 -14.04 36.85
N CYS A 3 61.61 -14.83 37.93
CA CYS A 3 62.21 -14.56 39.26
C CYS A 3 61.26 -13.95 40.30
N ALA A 4 60.85 -14.68 41.35
CA ALA A 4 61.59 -15.17 42.55
C ALA A 4 61.23 -14.28 43.76
N GLY A 5 60.52 -14.77 44.78
CA GLY A 5 61.09 -15.44 45.96
C GLY A 5 60.41 -14.91 47.27
N PRO A 6 60.65 -15.50 48.46
CA PRO A 6 59.58 -16.18 49.23
C PRO A 6 59.46 -15.85 50.75
N GLY A 7 58.36 -16.35 51.36
CA GLY A 7 58.24 -16.80 52.78
C GLY A 7 57.60 -15.82 53.80
N PRO A 8 57.10 -16.28 54.98
CA PRO A 8 57.17 -17.64 55.55
C PRO A 8 55.84 -18.28 56.03
N GLU A 9 55.88 -19.60 56.15
CA GLU A 9 54.91 -20.49 56.82
C GLU A 9 55.07 -20.45 58.35
N TYR A 10 53.95 -20.48 59.10
CA TYR A 10 53.95 -20.82 60.52
C TYR A 10 53.37 -22.23 60.71
N LYS A 11 54.24 -23.18 61.05
CA LYS A 11 53.88 -24.49 61.63
C LYS A 11 53.90 -24.37 63.15
N ALA A 12 52.78 -24.61 63.81
CA ALA A 12 52.73 -24.85 65.26
C ALA A 12 52.69 -26.36 65.51
N VAL A 13 53.80 -26.88 66.03
CA VAL A 13 53.96 -28.23 66.57
C VAL A 13 53.67 -28.15 68.07
N ALA A 14 52.63 -28.83 68.56
CA ALA A 14 52.36 -28.95 69.99
C ALA A 14 53.03 -30.23 70.53
N THR A 15 54.06 -30.01 71.33
CA THR A 15 54.91 -31.02 71.96
C THR A 15 54.28 -31.52 73.26
N ARG A 16 54.18 -32.85 73.41
CA ARG A 16 53.85 -33.56 74.66
C ARG A 16 54.98 -33.40 75.69
N PRO A 17 54.73 -33.12 76.98
CA PRO A 17 55.73 -33.32 78.03
C PRO A 17 55.53 -34.66 78.75
N GLN A 18 56.62 -35.46 78.81
CA GLN A 18 56.82 -36.50 79.82
C GLN A 18 57.64 -35.92 81.00
N PRO A 19 57.52 -36.49 82.21
CA PRO A 19 58.13 -35.93 83.43
C PRO A 19 59.58 -36.40 83.63
N GLN A 20 60.45 -35.48 84.05
CA GLN A 20 61.79 -35.79 84.57
C GLN A 20 61.82 -35.79 86.10
N ARG A 21 62.48 -36.83 86.62
CA ARG A 21 62.86 -37.03 88.03
C ARG A 21 63.70 -35.86 88.55
N VAL A 22 63.46 -35.49 89.81
CA VAL A 22 64.50 -34.95 90.70
C VAL A 22 64.43 -35.72 92.01
N SER A 23 65.54 -36.38 92.34
CA SER A 23 65.84 -37.02 93.62
C SER A 23 66.79 -36.13 94.40
N GLY A 24 66.53 -35.93 95.70
CA GLY A 24 67.47 -35.30 96.62
C GLY A 24 66.83 -35.10 98.00
N GLY A 25 67.13 -36.02 98.92
CA GLY A 25 66.53 -36.05 100.25
C GLY A 25 67.22 -35.16 101.29
N ALA A 26 66.56 -34.98 102.42
CA ALA A 26 67.18 -34.79 103.72
C ALA A 26 66.20 -35.24 104.82
N THR A 27 66.70 -36.13 105.66
CA THR A 27 66.12 -36.71 106.87
C THR A 27 66.06 -35.72 108.03
N SER A 28 64.99 -35.74 108.83
CA SER A 28 65.11 -35.74 110.30
C SER A 28 63.80 -36.17 110.98
N HIS A 29 63.98 -37.00 112.01
CA HIS A 29 63.01 -37.63 112.90
C HIS A 29 61.85 -36.76 113.43
N CYS A 30 60.68 -37.37 113.61
CA CYS A 30 60.05 -37.44 114.93
C CYS A 30 59.09 -38.64 115.05
N ARG A 31 58.82 -39.00 116.30
CA ARG A 31 58.53 -40.33 116.84
C ARG A 31 57.01 -40.59 116.92
N ALA A 32 56.64 -41.83 116.59
CA ALA A 32 55.54 -42.64 117.11
C ALA A 32 54.13 -42.02 117.26
N GLU A 33 53.13 -42.67 116.64
CA GLU A 33 52.19 -43.51 117.39
C GLU A 33 51.42 -44.47 116.46
N ARG A 34 51.21 -45.69 116.95
CA ARG A 34 50.57 -46.80 116.25
C ARG A 34 49.07 -46.59 116.24
N GLY A 35 48.47 -46.77 115.08
CA GLY A 35 47.02 -46.82 114.90
C GLY A 35 46.65 -47.47 113.58
N HIS A 36 47.17 -48.66 113.29
CA HIS A 36 46.66 -49.48 112.20
C HIS A 36 45.26 -49.99 112.56
N ARG A 37 44.25 -49.20 112.20
CA ARG A 37 42.92 -49.71 111.88
C ARG A 37 43.01 -50.18 110.43
N CYS A 38 43.24 -51.48 110.23
CA CYS A 38 43.06 -52.09 108.91
C CYS A 38 41.61 -51.88 108.49
N ALA A 39 41.40 -51.12 107.42
CA ALA A 39 40.12 -51.05 106.75
C ALA A 39 39.69 -52.45 106.31
N VAL A 40 38.40 -52.76 106.45
CA VAL A 40 37.84 -54.03 106.02
C VAL A 40 37.99 -54.13 104.49
N PRO A 41 38.46 -55.24 103.90
CA PRO A 41 38.68 -55.34 102.46
C PRO A 41 37.48 -54.93 101.58
N GLY A 42 36.25 -55.07 102.09
CA GLY A 42 35.03 -54.64 101.42
C GLY A 42 34.81 -53.11 101.36
N GLU A 43 35.25 -52.34 102.35
CA GLU A 43 35.11 -50.86 102.34
C GLU A 43 36.14 -50.20 101.42
N MET A 44 37.35 -50.77 101.33
CA MET A 44 38.43 -50.27 100.47
C MET A 44 38.11 -50.45 98.98
N ILE A 45 37.49 -51.58 98.62
CA ILE A 45 36.99 -51.84 97.26
C ILE A 45 35.82 -50.89 96.93
N GLN A 46 34.96 -50.56 97.90
CA GLN A 46 33.83 -49.65 97.66
C GLN A 46 34.25 -48.19 97.43
N LEU A 47 35.25 -47.69 98.17
CA LEU A 47 35.81 -46.35 97.98
C LEU A 47 36.51 -46.22 96.62
N GLN A 48 37.22 -47.27 96.20
CA GLN A 48 37.87 -47.29 94.89
C GLN A 48 36.86 -47.24 93.73
N VAL A 49 35.74 -47.97 93.83
CA VAL A 49 34.69 -47.94 92.80
C VAL A 49 33.95 -46.60 92.78
N GLU A 50 33.80 -45.92 93.93
CA GLU A 50 33.27 -44.54 93.99
C GLU A 50 34.22 -43.53 93.32
N GLU A 51 35.52 -43.62 93.59
CA GLU A 51 36.53 -42.75 92.98
C GLU A 51 36.62 -42.96 91.45
N GLU A 52 36.53 -44.21 90.99
CA GLU A 52 36.48 -44.54 89.56
C GLU A 52 35.23 -44.00 88.87
N PHE A 53 34.07 -44.01 89.56
CA PHE A 53 32.83 -43.41 89.05
C PHE A 53 32.93 -41.89 88.97
N GLU A 54 33.40 -41.23 90.03
CA GLU A 54 33.57 -39.77 90.05
C GLU A 54 34.57 -39.31 88.98
N THR A 55 35.69 -40.04 88.82
CA THR A 55 36.66 -39.79 87.75
C THR A 55 36.04 -39.97 86.37
N SER A 56 35.20 -40.99 86.17
CA SER A 56 34.50 -41.19 84.89
C SER A 56 33.48 -40.09 84.61
N LEU A 57 32.78 -39.59 85.64
CA LEU A 57 31.85 -38.47 85.55
C LEU A 57 32.58 -37.19 85.17
N GLU A 58 33.67 -36.86 85.86
CA GLU A 58 34.46 -35.67 85.60
C GLU A 58 35.03 -35.68 84.16
N ASN A 59 35.52 -36.84 83.71
CA ASN A 59 36.00 -37.01 82.34
C ASN A 59 34.89 -36.79 81.29
N ALA A 60 33.66 -37.25 81.57
CA ALA A 60 32.53 -37.05 80.67
C ALA A 60 32.05 -35.59 80.68
N ARG A 61 31.98 -34.94 81.85
CA ARG A 61 31.64 -33.52 82.00
C ARG A 61 32.65 -32.62 81.31
N ALA A 62 33.94 -32.84 81.55
CA ALA A 62 35.02 -32.09 80.92
C ALA A 62 34.97 -32.18 79.39
N TRP A 63 34.68 -33.37 78.84
CA TRP A 63 34.49 -33.52 77.40
C TRP A 63 33.27 -32.77 76.87
N MET A 64 32.12 -32.84 77.55
CA MET A 64 30.91 -32.12 77.13
C MET A 64 31.12 -30.61 77.17
N HIS A 65 31.73 -30.07 78.23
CA HIS A 65 32.07 -28.65 78.31
C HIS A 65 33.05 -28.24 77.20
N TRP A 66 34.08 -29.04 76.94
CA TRP A 66 35.01 -28.76 75.84
C TRP A 66 34.30 -28.72 74.48
N ILE A 67 33.41 -29.67 74.18
CA ILE A 67 32.61 -29.65 72.95
C ILE A 67 31.69 -28.44 72.89
N GLN A 68 31.01 -28.11 73.99
CA GLN A 68 30.13 -26.93 74.07
C GLN A 68 30.90 -25.65 73.76
N GLU A 69 32.11 -25.47 74.31
CA GLU A 69 32.97 -24.33 73.98
C GLU A 69 33.36 -24.30 72.49
N GLN A 70 33.67 -25.45 71.88
CA GLN A 70 33.97 -25.52 70.45
C GLN A 70 32.75 -25.19 69.59
N VAL A 71 31.57 -25.65 69.98
CA VAL A 71 30.30 -25.35 69.32
C VAL A 71 30.01 -23.85 69.39
N GLU A 72 30.09 -23.25 70.58
CA GLU A 72 29.87 -21.81 70.78
C GLU A 72 30.81 -20.94 69.94
N ALA A 73 32.09 -21.30 69.86
CA ALA A 73 33.06 -20.60 69.02
C ALA A 73 32.74 -20.70 67.52
N ASN A 74 32.11 -21.79 67.10
CA ASN A 74 31.81 -22.08 65.70
C ASN A 74 30.39 -21.63 65.26
N ASP A 75 29.51 -21.34 66.21
CA ASP A 75 28.07 -21.10 65.97
C ASP A 75 27.76 -19.78 65.23
N SER A 76 28.74 -18.94 64.94
CA SER A 76 28.52 -17.69 64.20
C SER A 76 28.22 -17.96 62.72
N ILE A 77 27.19 -17.28 62.18
CA ILE A 77 26.90 -17.22 60.72
C ILE A 77 27.39 -15.92 60.07
N LEU A 78 28.19 -15.11 60.79
CA LEU A 78 28.68 -13.83 60.30
C LEU A 78 30.02 -13.96 59.57
N GLY A 79 30.18 -13.17 58.51
CA GLY A 79 31.41 -13.08 57.74
C GLY A 79 31.27 -13.67 56.34
N PRO A 80 32.39 -13.69 55.60
CA PRO A 80 32.39 -14.07 54.21
C PRO A 80 32.09 -15.56 54.01
N ARG A 81 31.60 -15.93 52.83
CA ARG A 81 31.33 -17.34 52.48
C ARG A 81 32.47 -18.29 52.83
N SER A 82 33.72 -17.92 52.54
CA SER A 82 34.90 -18.76 52.85
C SER A 82 35.09 -19.03 54.35
N ALA A 83 34.69 -18.08 55.21
CA ALA A 83 34.70 -18.26 56.65
C ALA A 83 33.58 -19.23 57.08
N LEU A 84 32.40 -19.16 56.47
CA LEU A 84 31.31 -20.10 56.73
C LEU A 84 31.66 -21.51 56.29
N GLU A 85 32.32 -21.69 55.14
CA GLU A 85 32.82 -22.98 54.66
C GLU A 85 33.86 -23.58 55.63
N ALA A 86 34.76 -22.75 56.16
CA ALA A 86 35.72 -23.18 57.18
C ALA A 86 35.02 -23.61 58.49
N ARG A 87 33.98 -22.89 58.92
CA ARG A 87 33.16 -23.23 60.10
C ARG A 87 32.31 -24.49 59.88
N LEU A 88 31.82 -24.73 58.66
CA LEU A 88 31.14 -25.99 58.33
C LEU A 88 32.09 -27.17 58.49
N LYS A 89 33.31 -27.05 57.96
CA LYS A 89 34.34 -28.09 58.14
C LYS A 89 34.73 -28.29 59.61
N ALA A 90 34.74 -27.22 60.41
CA ALA A 90 34.98 -27.31 61.85
C ALA A 90 33.82 -28.02 62.57
N SER A 91 32.55 -27.74 62.25
CA SER A 91 31.41 -28.45 62.84
C SER A 91 31.35 -29.92 62.44
N GLU A 92 31.73 -30.27 61.21
CA GLU A 92 31.90 -31.67 60.80
C GLU A 92 32.95 -32.40 61.65
N ASN A 93 34.03 -31.72 62.03
CA ASN A 93 35.04 -32.30 62.91
C ASN A 93 34.52 -32.44 64.34
N ILE A 94 33.75 -31.47 64.85
CA ILE A 94 33.08 -31.58 66.15
C ILE A 94 32.14 -32.79 66.17
N LEU A 95 31.34 -33.00 65.11
CA LEU A 95 30.45 -34.17 65.00
C LEU A 95 31.22 -35.50 64.98
N LYS A 96 32.44 -35.54 64.45
CA LYS A 96 33.28 -36.76 64.47
C LYS A 96 33.74 -37.16 65.89
N GLU A 97 33.67 -36.25 66.87
CA GLU A 97 33.99 -36.52 68.26
C GLU A 97 32.84 -37.21 69.03
N GLU A 98 31.62 -37.23 68.47
CA GLU A 98 30.43 -37.85 69.10
C GLU A 98 30.69 -39.30 69.59
N PRO A 99 31.33 -40.21 68.83
CA PRO A 99 31.60 -41.57 69.29
C PRO A 99 32.49 -41.62 70.54
N GLU A 100 33.45 -40.70 70.67
CA GLU A 100 34.30 -40.62 71.86
C GLU A 100 33.48 -40.16 73.08
N GLY A 101 32.66 -39.12 72.93
CA GLY A 101 31.77 -38.67 73.99
C GLY A 101 30.77 -39.75 74.43
N LYS A 102 30.22 -40.51 73.48
CA LYS A 102 29.33 -41.65 73.74
C LYS A 102 30.05 -42.75 74.53
N LEU A 103 31.31 -43.04 74.22
CA LEU A 103 32.12 -43.99 74.97
C LEU A 103 32.34 -43.53 76.42
N LYS A 104 32.61 -42.23 76.64
CA LYS A 104 32.75 -41.66 78.00
C LYS A 104 31.44 -41.78 78.79
N LEU A 105 30.29 -41.48 78.18
CA LEU A 105 28.98 -41.66 78.80
C LEU A 105 28.70 -43.15 79.13
N GLN A 106 29.02 -44.07 78.22
CA GLN A 106 28.87 -45.51 78.48
C GLN A 106 29.74 -45.98 79.65
N MET A 107 30.98 -45.48 79.77
CA MET A 107 31.84 -45.78 80.90
C MET A 107 31.22 -45.33 82.22
N VAL A 108 30.65 -44.11 82.27
CA VAL A 108 29.91 -43.60 83.44
C VAL A 108 28.73 -44.52 83.80
N LEU A 109 27.94 -44.95 82.81
CA LEU A 109 26.80 -45.85 83.04
C LEU A 109 27.23 -47.20 83.61
N LEU A 110 28.26 -47.83 83.01
CA LEU A 110 28.80 -49.11 83.49
C LEU A 110 29.33 -49.01 84.92
N LYS A 111 30.06 -47.94 85.24
CA LYS A 111 30.58 -47.71 86.61
C LYS A 111 29.44 -47.44 87.59
N ALA A 112 28.41 -46.69 87.20
CA ALA A 112 27.24 -46.44 88.04
C ALA A 112 26.41 -47.71 88.31
N GLU A 113 26.23 -48.58 87.32
CA GLU A 113 25.56 -49.88 87.49
C GLU A 113 26.24 -50.75 88.57
N SER A 114 27.57 -50.77 88.56
CA SER A 114 28.36 -51.48 89.57
C SER A 114 28.17 -50.94 91.00
N LEU A 115 27.97 -49.62 91.14
CA LEU A 115 27.71 -48.96 92.43
C LEU A 115 26.26 -49.14 92.90
N LEU A 116 25.29 -49.13 91.99
CA LEU A 116 23.87 -49.28 92.29
C LEU A 116 23.51 -50.69 92.75
N HIS A 117 24.28 -51.71 92.36
CA HIS A 117 24.09 -53.11 92.78
C HIS A 117 24.36 -53.34 94.28
N ASN A 118 25.20 -52.51 94.90
CA ASN A 118 25.76 -52.75 96.25
C ASN A 118 25.30 -51.74 97.32
N ARG A 119 24.35 -50.81 97.04
CA ARG A 119 23.99 -49.69 97.95
C ARG A 119 22.50 -49.58 98.29
N LYS A 120 22.19 -49.01 99.48
CA LYS A 120 20.84 -48.67 99.98
C LYS A 120 20.79 -47.19 100.43
N GLY A 121 19.60 -46.56 100.37
CA GLY A 121 19.34 -45.23 100.93
C GLY A 121 19.80 -44.05 100.06
N ASP A 122 20.10 -42.92 100.69
CA ASP A 122 20.33 -41.59 100.09
C ASP A 122 21.43 -41.56 99.01
N LYS A 123 22.53 -42.31 99.19
CA LYS A 123 23.61 -42.40 98.20
C LYS A 123 23.18 -42.99 96.86
N LYS A 124 22.13 -43.82 96.85
CA LYS A 124 21.54 -44.34 95.61
C LYS A 124 20.84 -43.22 94.84
N HIS A 125 20.15 -42.33 95.56
CA HIS A 125 19.47 -41.18 94.99
C HIS A 125 20.47 -40.17 94.41
N GLU A 126 21.61 -39.94 95.08
CA GLU A 126 22.70 -39.08 94.58
C GLU A 126 23.28 -39.59 93.25
N ILE A 127 23.62 -40.88 93.16
CA ILE A 127 24.12 -41.49 91.91
C ILE A 127 23.06 -41.42 90.80
N GLN A 128 21.79 -41.66 91.12
CA GLN A 128 20.70 -41.54 90.16
C GLN A 128 20.49 -40.10 89.67
N ALA A 129 20.66 -39.11 90.54
CA ALA A 129 20.60 -37.69 90.19
C ALA A 129 21.76 -37.31 89.25
N ALA A 130 23.01 -37.72 89.57
CA ALA A 130 24.17 -37.50 88.73
C ALA A 130 24.05 -38.19 87.36
N LEU A 131 23.50 -39.41 87.31
CA LEU A 131 23.20 -40.10 86.05
C LEU A 131 22.14 -39.39 85.21
N LYS A 132 21.15 -38.77 85.85
CA LYS A 132 20.14 -37.98 85.13
C LYS A 132 20.77 -36.73 84.54
N GLU A 133 21.58 -36.02 85.33
CA GLU A 133 22.28 -34.80 84.93
C GLU A 133 23.25 -35.05 83.76
N ILE A 134 24.09 -36.07 83.83
CA ILE A 134 25.05 -36.36 82.74
C ILE A 134 24.34 -36.78 81.44
N LYS A 135 23.18 -37.45 81.54
CA LYS A 135 22.36 -37.78 80.38
C LYS A 135 21.72 -36.54 79.75
N THR A 136 21.19 -35.63 80.56
CA THR A 136 20.62 -34.36 80.05
C THR A 136 21.71 -33.50 79.41
N MET A 137 22.89 -33.38 80.03
CA MET A 137 24.02 -32.65 79.42
C MET A 137 24.48 -33.29 78.11
N TRP A 138 24.48 -34.62 78.01
CA TRP A 138 24.78 -35.32 76.75
C TRP A 138 23.76 -35.00 75.66
N GLU A 139 22.47 -35.07 75.98
CA GLU A 139 21.38 -34.73 75.06
C GLU A 139 21.50 -33.28 74.57
N GLU A 140 21.70 -32.33 75.49
CA GLU A 140 21.90 -30.91 75.19
C GLU A 140 23.14 -30.64 74.33
N THR A 141 24.25 -31.33 74.62
CA THR A 141 25.50 -31.22 73.85
C THR A 141 25.30 -31.76 72.43
N THR A 142 24.70 -32.94 72.28
CA THR A 142 24.43 -33.55 70.98
C THR A 142 23.50 -32.68 70.14
N ILE A 143 22.44 -32.16 70.75
CA ILE A 143 21.51 -31.22 70.08
C ILE A 143 22.24 -29.96 69.64
N SER A 144 23.07 -29.36 70.50
CA SER A 144 23.84 -28.16 70.18
C SER A 144 24.83 -28.38 69.03
N MET A 145 25.53 -29.52 69.01
CA MET A 145 26.42 -29.90 67.90
C MET A 145 25.67 -29.97 66.57
N ILE A 146 24.53 -30.69 66.54
CA ILE A 146 23.70 -30.85 65.35
C ILE A 146 23.13 -29.51 64.90
N HIS A 147 22.58 -28.71 65.83
CA HIS A 147 22.01 -27.40 65.52
C HIS A 147 23.05 -26.44 64.91
N CYS A 148 24.25 -26.38 65.48
CA CYS A 148 25.35 -25.57 64.95
C CYS A 148 25.70 -25.99 63.52
N HIS A 149 25.90 -27.29 63.29
CA HIS A 149 26.20 -27.84 61.97
C HIS A 149 25.10 -27.53 60.95
N SER A 150 23.86 -27.91 61.23
CA SER A 150 22.72 -27.72 60.33
C SER A 150 22.46 -26.25 60.04
N ARG A 151 22.68 -25.35 60.99
CA ARG A 151 22.49 -23.90 60.78
C ARG A 151 23.50 -23.34 59.78
N ILE A 152 24.77 -23.69 59.91
CA ILE A 152 25.82 -23.25 58.97
C ILE A 152 25.60 -23.88 57.60
N GLU A 153 25.30 -25.17 57.55
CA GLU A 153 24.98 -25.91 56.33
C GLU A 153 23.80 -25.28 55.58
N TRP A 154 22.73 -24.96 56.29
CA TRP A 154 21.53 -24.34 55.72
C TRP A 154 21.81 -22.98 55.08
N VAL A 155 22.61 -22.12 55.73
CA VAL A 155 23.00 -20.81 55.18
C VAL A 155 23.85 -20.99 53.92
N LEU A 156 24.81 -21.93 53.92
CA LEU A 156 25.66 -22.22 52.76
C LEU A 156 24.87 -22.83 51.60
N LEU A 157 23.85 -23.65 51.88
CA LEU A 157 22.94 -24.18 50.88
C LEU A 157 22.17 -23.04 50.20
N HIS A 158 21.51 -22.18 50.98
CA HIS A 158 20.76 -21.02 50.47
C HIS A 158 21.66 -20.10 49.64
N TRP A 159 22.89 -19.87 50.11
CA TRP A 159 23.87 -19.09 49.36
C TRP A 159 24.18 -19.73 48.01
N SER A 160 24.38 -21.05 47.98
CA SER A 160 24.73 -21.77 46.76
C SER A 160 23.59 -21.79 45.75
N GLU A 161 22.35 -21.92 46.21
CA GLU A 161 21.14 -21.80 45.37
C GLU A 161 21.01 -20.39 44.78
N TYR A 162 21.24 -19.35 45.59
CA TYR A 162 21.25 -17.97 45.15
C TYR A 162 22.30 -17.72 44.05
N LEU A 163 23.55 -18.15 44.26
CA LEU A 163 24.62 -17.98 43.26
C LEU A 163 24.30 -18.70 41.95
N LYS A 164 23.65 -19.87 42.03
CA LYS A 164 23.22 -20.60 40.84
C LYS A 164 22.18 -19.80 40.05
N ALA A 165 21.13 -19.32 40.73
CA ALA A 165 20.06 -18.53 40.10
C ALA A 165 20.58 -17.19 39.56
N GLU A 166 21.51 -16.54 40.26
CA GLU A 166 22.18 -15.33 39.80
C GLU A 166 23.04 -15.60 38.55
N GLY A 167 23.81 -16.70 38.53
CA GLY A 167 24.60 -17.10 37.37
C GLY A 167 23.74 -17.39 36.13
N GLU A 168 22.60 -18.06 36.31
CA GLU A 168 21.62 -18.30 35.24
C GLU A 168 21.04 -16.99 34.70
N TYR A 169 20.70 -16.05 35.58
CA TYR A 169 20.25 -14.71 35.19
C TYR A 169 21.31 -13.96 34.37
N PHE A 170 22.57 -13.92 34.83
CA PHE A 170 23.63 -13.22 34.10
C PHE A 170 23.93 -13.84 32.73
N SER A 171 23.89 -15.17 32.63
CA SER A 171 24.03 -15.87 31.35
C SER A 171 22.92 -15.47 30.38
N TRP A 172 21.67 -15.46 30.84
CA TRP A 172 20.53 -14.98 30.06
C TRP A 172 20.68 -13.49 29.68
N PHE A 173 21.09 -12.64 30.62
CA PHE A 173 21.24 -11.20 30.43
C PHE A 173 22.27 -10.90 29.34
N LEU A 174 23.44 -11.56 29.39
CA LEU A 174 24.47 -11.44 28.36
C LEU A 174 23.98 -11.92 26.99
N ASN A 175 23.20 -13.01 26.93
CA ASN A 175 22.60 -13.46 25.68
C ASN A 175 21.62 -12.44 25.10
N MET A 176 20.78 -11.82 25.93
CA MET A 176 19.86 -10.77 25.48
C MET A 176 20.59 -9.53 25.01
N LYS A 177 21.65 -9.13 25.72
CA LYS A 177 22.50 -8.00 25.32
C LYS A 177 23.13 -8.25 23.96
N GLN A 178 23.68 -9.45 23.72
CA GLN A 178 24.25 -9.84 22.43
C GLN A 178 23.20 -9.82 21.31
N LYS A 179 21.96 -10.26 21.57
CA LYS A 179 20.86 -10.19 20.58
C LYS A 179 20.44 -8.77 20.24
N LEU A 180 20.59 -7.83 21.18
CA LEU A 180 20.26 -6.42 21.00
C LEU A 180 21.44 -5.57 20.55
N GLU A 181 22.66 -6.09 20.51
CA GLU A 181 23.86 -5.36 20.10
C GLU A 181 23.84 -4.93 18.61
N PRO A 182 23.48 -5.80 17.64
CA PRO A 182 23.49 -5.42 16.22
C PRO A 182 22.49 -4.31 15.92
N ASN A 183 22.86 -3.36 15.05
CA ASN A 183 21.93 -2.35 14.55
C ASN A 183 20.77 -3.01 13.78
N LEU A 184 19.63 -2.31 13.70
CA LEU A 184 18.49 -2.79 12.94
C LEU A 184 18.85 -2.88 11.46
N GLU A 185 18.70 -4.06 10.89
CA GLU A 185 18.90 -4.30 9.46
C GLU A 185 17.66 -3.85 8.70
N LEU A 186 17.86 -3.09 7.61
CA LEU A 186 16.79 -2.69 6.71
C LEU A 186 16.25 -3.90 5.95
N GLN A 187 14.95 -4.13 6.03
CA GLN A 187 14.28 -5.27 5.39
C GLN A 187 13.77 -4.91 3.99
N LEU A 188 13.50 -5.91 3.15
CA LEU A 188 13.16 -5.73 1.73
C LEU A 188 11.72 -5.28 1.52
N ASP A 189 10.76 -5.91 2.20
CA ASP A 189 9.33 -5.62 2.04
C ASP A 189 8.62 -5.36 3.38
N LEU A 190 7.34 -5.00 3.31
CA LEU A 190 6.49 -4.78 4.48
C LEU A 190 6.38 -6.02 5.38
N LYS A 191 6.31 -7.22 4.79
CA LYS A 191 6.11 -8.47 5.52
C LYS A 191 7.33 -8.82 6.36
N GLU A 192 8.53 -8.64 5.82
CA GLU A 192 9.79 -8.82 6.54
C GLU A 192 9.94 -7.79 7.67
N LYS A 193 9.56 -6.52 7.44
CA LYS A 193 9.52 -5.48 8.50
C LYS A 193 8.58 -5.88 9.65
N GLN A 194 7.36 -6.34 9.33
CA GLN A 194 6.40 -6.83 10.33
C GLN A 194 6.95 -8.04 11.11
N LEU A 195 7.64 -8.96 10.44
CA LEU A 195 8.28 -10.10 11.10
C LEU A 195 9.38 -9.63 12.05
N GLN A 196 10.25 -8.72 11.62
CA GLN A 196 11.31 -8.14 12.45
C GLN A 196 10.71 -7.43 13.68
N LEU A 197 9.66 -6.62 13.49
CA LEU A 197 8.92 -5.98 14.58
C LEU A 197 8.36 -7.01 15.57
N SER A 198 7.72 -8.07 15.08
CA SER A 198 7.16 -9.13 15.93
C SER A 198 8.25 -9.81 16.78
N HIS A 199 9.41 -10.09 16.19
CA HIS A 199 10.55 -10.67 16.88
C HIS A 199 11.07 -9.75 17.99
N HIS A 200 11.25 -8.46 17.72
CA HIS A 200 11.71 -7.50 18.72
C HIS A 200 10.69 -7.26 19.85
N ARG A 201 9.37 -7.31 19.56
CA ARG A 201 8.32 -7.30 20.58
C ARG A 201 8.41 -8.50 21.52
N ILE A 202 8.70 -9.69 20.98
CA ILE A 202 8.93 -10.89 21.79
C ILE A 202 10.17 -10.73 22.68
N LEU A 203 11.26 -10.20 22.15
CA LEU A 203 12.47 -9.91 22.94
C LEU A 203 12.20 -8.92 24.08
N LEU A 204 11.49 -7.82 23.81
CA LEU A 204 11.11 -6.84 24.82
C LEU A 204 10.24 -7.48 25.92
N SER A 205 9.27 -8.31 25.54
CA SER A 205 8.43 -9.05 26.48
C SER A 205 9.25 -10.02 27.34
N ASN A 206 10.19 -10.76 26.73
CA ASN A 206 11.10 -11.66 27.45
C ASN A 206 11.93 -10.89 28.50
N ILE A 207 12.51 -9.75 28.11
CA ILE A 207 13.30 -8.90 29.01
C ILE A 207 12.44 -8.34 30.14
N HIS A 208 11.23 -7.87 29.82
CA HIS A 208 10.29 -7.37 30.81
C HIS A 208 9.93 -8.43 31.85
N ASN A 209 9.62 -9.66 31.40
CA ASN A 209 9.21 -10.76 32.27
C ASN A 209 10.32 -11.21 33.25
N GLN A 210 11.60 -11.03 32.90
CA GLN A 210 12.71 -11.34 33.82
C GLN A 210 12.84 -10.37 35.00
N SER A 211 12.13 -9.24 34.99
CA SER A 211 12.14 -8.29 36.12
C SER A 211 11.66 -8.93 37.42
N ALA A 212 10.72 -9.89 37.35
CA ALA A 212 10.23 -10.62 38.50
C ALA A 212 11.30 -11.53 39.12
N LEU A 213 12.10 -12.22 38.29
CA LEU A 213 13.23 -13.02 38.74
C LEU A 213 14.29 -12.13 39.40
N LEU A 214 14.62 -11.00 38.77
CA LEU A 214 15.60 -10.05 39.31
C LEU A 214 15.17 -9.48 40.67
N GLN A 215 13.88 -9.16 40.84
CA GLN A 215 13.33 -8.71 42.12
C GLN A 215 13.44 -9.79 43.20
N ARG A 216 13.17 -11.05 42.85
CA ARG A 216 13.34 -12.18 43.79
C ARG A 216 14.81 -12.36 44.19
N LEU A 217 15.74 -12.30 43.23
CA LEU A 217 17.18 -12.36 43.49
C LEU A 217 17.64 -11.21 44.40
N ALA A 218 17.08 -10.02 44.24
CA ALA A 218 17.35 -8.88 45.12
C ALA A 218 16.91 -9.14 46.58
N GLN A 219 15.72 -9.73 46.77
CA GLN A 219 15.21 -10.09 48.09
C GLN A 219 16.07 -11.19 48.74
N GLU A 220 16.44 -12.22 47.98
CA GLU A 220 17.30 -13.32 48.45
C GLU A 220 18.70 -12.80 48.83
N ARG A 221 19.31 -11.96 48.00
CA ARG A 221 20.57 -11.26 48.31
C ARG A 221 20.47 -10.45 49.61
N GLY A 222 19.40 -9.66 49.77
CA GLY A 222 19.16 -8.87 50.98
C GLY A 222 19.04 -9.73 52.24
N SER A 223 18.28 -10.84 52.17
CA SER A 223 18.15 -11.78 53.28
C SER A 223 19.48 -12.45 53.65
N LEU A 224 20.29 -12.83 52.66
CA LEU A 224 21.62 -13.39 52.88
C LEU A 224 22.57 -12.35 53.49
N PHE A 225 22.53 -11.10 53.02
CA PHE A 225 23.31 -10.00 53.60
C PHE A 225 22.91 -9.73 55.06
N GLU A 226 21.61 -9.73 55.37
CA GLU A 226 21.14 -9.54 56.75
C GLU A 226 21.67 -10.62 57.70
N LYS A 227 21.70 -11.87 57.26
CA LYS A 227 22.17 -13.03 58.02
C LYS A 227 23.68 -13.10 58.17
N THR A 228 24.43 -12.75 57.12
CA THR A 228 25.89 -13.02 57.04
C THR A 228 26.76 -11.77 57.13
N LYS A 229 26.23 -10.60 56.78
CA LYS A 229 26.97 -9.32 56.70
C LYS A 229 28.17 -9.36 55.74
N ASP A 230 28.15 -10.25 54.75
CA ASP A 230 29.20 -10.32 53.73
C ASP A 230 29.17 -9.10 52.81
N PRO A 231 30.28 -8.36 52.65
CA PRO A 231 30.37 -7.20 51.75
C PRO A 231 30.05 -7.48 50.28
N THR A 232 30.22 -8.72 49.79
CA THR A 232 29.93 -9.10 48.40
C THR A 232 28.44 -9.13 48.08
N LEU A 233 27.58 -9.11 49.10
CA LEU A 233 26.13 -9.04 48.96
C LEU A 233 25.57 -7.63 49.18
N HIS A 234 26.45 -6.62 49.20
CA HIS A 234 26.04 -5.25 49.47
C HIS A 234 25.03 -4.72 48.44
N GLU A 235 24.12 -3.86 48.90
CA GLU A 235 22.99 -3.35 48.11
C GLU A 235 23.43 -2.63 46.83
N ASP A 236 24.60 -1.99 46.84
CA ASP A 236 25.14 -1.27 45.67
C ASP A 236 25.37 -2.16 44.46
N ILE A 237 25.70 -3.44 44.66
CA ILE A 237 25.84 -4.40 43.55
C ILE A 237 24.47 -4.65 42.93
N GLN A 238 23.44 -4.86 43.75
CA GLN A 238 22.06 -5.03 43.27
C GLN A 238 21.56 -3.79 42.52
N ARG A 239 21.86 -2.59 43.02
CA ARG A 239 21.49 -1.33 42.34
C ARG A 239 22.09 -1.25 40.93
N LYS A 240 23.36 -1.65 40.77
CA LYS A 240 24.01 -1.70 39.45
C LYS A 240 23.34 -2.68 38.50
N VAL A 241 23.05 -3.91 38.96
CA VAL A 241 22.36 -4.92 38.13
C VAL A 241 20.97 -4.44 37.70
N ASN A 242 20.22 -3.82 38.62
CA ASN A 242 18.92 -3.25 38.31
C ASN A 242 19.01 -2.13 37.25
N ALA A 243 20.02 -1.27 37.36
CA ALA A 243 20.25 -0.20 36.38
C ALA A 243 20.60 -0.76 34.99
N GLU A 244 21.46 -1.79 34.92
CA GLU A 244 21.80 -2.45 33.65
C GLU A 244 20.61 -3.15 33.00
N HIS A 245 19.75 -3.80 33.79
CA HIS A 245 18.50 -4.40 33.31
C HIS A 245 17.52 -3.36 32.76
N GLN A 246 17.36 -2.24 33.46
CA GLN A 246 16.52 -1.13 33.00
C GLN A 246 17.04 -0.53 31.70
N GLU A 247 18.36 -0.38 31.56
CA GLU A 247 18.98 0.10 30.34
C GLU A 247 18.76 -0.88 29.18
N LEU A 248 18.91 -2.18 29.41
CA LEU A 248 18.61 -3.21 28.41
C LEU A 248 17.14 -3.15 27.95
N GLN A 249 16.21 -2.98 28.90
CA GLN A 249 14.78 -2.83 28.60
C GLN A 249 14.50 -1.55 27.79
N ARG A 250 15.19 -0.45 28.12
CA ARG A 250 15.09 0.82 27.38
C ARG A 250 15.56 0.66 25.94
N GLN A 251 16.72 0.03 25.72
CA GLN A 251 17.27 -0.25 24.39
C GLN A 251 16.35 -1.15 23.56
N ALA A 252 15.81 -2.21 24.16
CA ALA A 252 14.85 -3.09 23.51
C ALA A 252 13.59 -2.32 23.07
N LYS A 253 13.07 -1.46 23.95
CA LYS A 253 11.89 -0.63 23.69
C LYS A 253 12.14 0.39 22.59
N GLU A 254 13.30 1.04 22.60
CA GLU A 254 13.70 2.00 21.56
C GLU A 254 13.73 1.34 20.18
N LYS A 255 14.30 0.13 20.06
CA LYS A 255 14.28 -0.64 18.81
C LYS A 255 12.87 -1.00 18.36
N VAL A 256 11.99 -1.42 19.28
CA VAL A 256 10.58 -1.67 18.96
C VAL A 256 9.91 -0.41 18.43
N ASN A 257 10.06 0.73 19.10
CA ASN A 257 9.44 1.98 18.68
C ASN A 257 9.89 2.41 17.26
N VAL A 258 11.19 2.26 16.95
CA VAL A 258 11.72 2.53 15.61
C VAL A 258 11.11 1.59 14.57
N LEU A 259 11.04 0.29 14.86
CA LEU A 259 10.43 -0.68 13.96
C LEU A 259 8.93 -0.46 13.78
N GLU A 260 8.22 -0.01 14.81
CA GLU A 260 6.80 0.37 14.73
C GLU A 260 6.61 1.53 13.77
N ALA A 261 7.39 2.60 13.92
CA ALA A 261 7.31 3.76 13.01
C ALA A 261 7.63 3.39 11.56
N ILE A 262 8.69 2.60 11.33
CA ILE A 262 9.08 2.13 9.99
C ILE A 262 8.01 1.24 9.36
N THR A 263 7.38 0.38 10.16
CA THR A 263 6.33 -0.53 9.67
C THR A 263 5.07 0.24 9.36
N GLU A 264 4.64 1.14 10.25
CA GLU A 264 3.45 1.98 10.05
C GLU A 264 3.58 2.89 8.82
N GLU A 265 4.75 3.51 8.61
CA GLU A 265 5.04 4.31 7.41
C GLU A 265 4.88 3.48 6.13
N HIS A 266 5.37 2.24 6.12
CA HIS A 266 5.24 1.32 4.97
C HIS A 266 3.79 0.84 4.81
N GLU A 267 3.05 0.57 5.88
CA GLU A 267 1.63 0.19 5.82
C GLU A 267 0.78 1.30 5.19
N GLN A 268 1.01 2.56 5.61
CA GLN A 268 0.32 3.72 5.04
C GLN A 268 0.65 3.93 3.56
N TYR A 269 1.92 3.77 3.18
CA TYR A 269 2.33 3.80 1.77
C TYR A 269 1.63 2.72 0.95
N GLN A 270 1.64 1.46 1.43
CA GLN A 270 1.03 0.34 0.72
C GLN A 270 -0.47 0.54 0.55
N GLU A 271 -1.17 1.03 1.59
CA GLU A 271 -2.59 1.31 1.51
C GLU A 271 -2.90 2.41 0.47
N SER A 272 -2.11 3.49 0.43
CA SER A 272 -2.24 4.54 -0.58
C SER A 272 -1.93 4.04 -1.99
N LEU A 273 -0.91 3.20 -2.14
CA LEU A 273 -0.53 2.58 -3.40
C LEU A 273 -1.68 1.71 -3.95
N ASP A 274 -2.22 0.82 -3.12
CA ASP A 274 -3.33 -0.07 -3.48
C ASP A 274 -4.57 0.75 -3.86
N LYS A 275 -4.90 1.80 -3.10
CA LYS A 275 -6.01 2.71 -3.41
C LYS A 275 -5.82 3.38 -4.77
N PHE A 276 -4.62 3.89 -5.06
CA PHE A 276 -4.34 4.57 -6.32
C PHE A 276 -4.33 3.59 -7.49
N GLN A 277 -3.72 2.41 -7.36
CA GLN A 277 -3.73 1.36 -8.39
C GLN A 277 -5.16 0.91 -8.72
N ASN A 278 -5.99 0.67 -7.71
CA ASN A 278 -7.39 0.28 -7.92
C ASN A 278 -8.18 1.40 -8.62
N TRP A 279 -7.97 2.65 -8.22
CA TRP A 279 -8.58 3.78 -8.90
C TRP A 279 -8.10 3.88 -10.36
N LEU A 280 -6.80 3.74 -10.61
CA LEU A 280 -6.20 3.81 -11.94
C LEU A 280 -6.74 2.72 -12.87
N ASN A 281 -6.89 1.50 -12.37
CA ASN A 281 -7.50 0.41 -13.13
C ASN A 281 -8.95 0.71 -13.46
N SER A 282 -9.75 1.15 -12.47
CA SER A 282 -11.17 1.47 -12.69
C SER A 282 -11.38 2.61 -13.69
N ILE A 283 -10.54 3.65 -13.65
CA ILE A 283 -10.66 4.77 -14.59
C ILE A 283 -10.16 4.38 -15.99
N SER A 284 -9.16 3.49 -16.09
CA SER A 284 -8.70 2.93 -17.37
C SER A 284 -9.78 2.07 -18.02
N GLU A 285 -10.45 1.20 -17.26
CA GLU A 285 -11.59 0.40 -17.76
C GLU A 285 -12.73 1.28 -18.27
N LYS A 286 -13.03 2.39 -17.59
CA LYS A 286 -14.03 3.36 -18.05
C LYS A 286 -13.61 4.05 -19.35
N TYR A 287 -12.33 4.41 -19.47
CA TYR A 287 -11.78 4.99 -20.69
C TYR A 287 -11.89 4.01 -21.86
N ASP A 288 -11.45 2.76 -21.68
CA ASP A 288 -11.57 1.72 -22.69
C ASP A 288 -13.04 1.46 -23.08
N GLY A 289 -13.95 1.50 -22.10
CA GLY A 289 -15.39 1.34 -22.35
C GLY A 289 -16.01 2.42 -23.24
N ILE A 290 -15.44 3.62 -23.28
CA ILE A 290 -15.95 4.76 -24.08
C ILE A 290 -15.21 4.89 -25.42
N THR A 291 -13.95 4.47 -25.49
CA THR A 291 -13.11 4.55 -26.72
C THR A 291 -13.17 3.30 -27.58
N THR A 292 -13.81 2.23 -27.12
CA THR A 292 -14.02 1.01 -27.89
C THR A 292 -14.91 1.25 -29.11
N LYS A 293 -14.53 0.64 -30.25
CA LYS A 293 -15.26 0.76 -31.53
C LYS A 293 -16.70 0.23 -31.50
N ASP A 294 -17.01 -0.60 -30.51
CA ASP A 294 -18.33 -1.19 -30.31
C ASP A 294 -19.26 -0.28 -29.48
N TYR A 295 -18.76 0.85 -28.97
CA TYR A 295 -19.56 1.79 -28.21
C TYR A 295 -20.60 2.49 -29.10
N THR A 296 -21.88 2.30 -28.78
CA THR A 296 -23.01 2.81 -29.56
C THR A 296 -23.52 4.18 -29.09
N GLY A 297 -22.82 4.86 -28.18
CA GLY A 297 -23.24 6.16 -27.68
C GLY A 297 -23.03 7.28 -28.69
N SER A 298 -23.78 8.37 -28.53
CA SER A 298 -23.63 9.56 -29.36
C SER A 298 -22.27 10.24 -29.13
N ILE A 299 -21.79 10.98 -30.13
CA ILE A 299 -20.54 11.77 -30.03
C ILE A 299 -20.58 12.72 -28.83
N GLU A 300 -21.74 13.28 -28.51
CA GLU A 300 -21.94 14.17 -27.37
C GLU A 300 -21.77 13.46 -26.02
N GLU A 301 -22.27 12.22 -25.90
CA GLU A 301 -22.09 11.38 -24.72
C GLU A 301 -20.62 10.96 -24.56
N ILE A 302 -19.94 10.61 -25.65
CA ILE A 302 -18.50 10.27 -25.66
C ILE A 302 -17.68 11.48 -25.21
N LEU A 303 -17.93 12.67 -25.77
CA LEU A 303 -17.24 13.91 -25.40
C LEU A 303 -17.46 14.27 -23.92
N LYS A 304 -18.68 14.12 -23.43
CA LYS A 304 -18.99 14.34 -22.02
C LYS A 304 -18.21 13.36 -21.14
N GLY A 305 -18.23 12.08 -21.48
CA GLY A 305 -17.48 11.04 -20.76
C GLY A 305 -15.97 11.29 -20.75
N LEU A 306 -15.37 11.59 -21.90
CA LEU A 306 -13.94 11.93 -22.01
C LEU A 306 -13.57 13.19 -21.22
N ARG A 307 -14.46 14.19 -21.14
CA ARG A 307 -14.24 15.38 -20.29
C ARG A 307 -14.22 15.01 -18.82
N GLU A 308 -15.23 14.26 -18.36
CA GLU A 308 -15.31 13.80 -16.97
C GLU A 308 -14.11 12.92 -16.59
N LEU A 309 -13.66 12.05 -17.51
CA LEU A 309 -12.45 11.23 -17.33
C LEU A 309 -11.19 12.10 -17.26
N ALA A 310 -11.00 13.06 -18.18
CA ALA A 310 -9.84 13.93 -18.18
C ALA A 310 -9.76 14.79 -16.90
N ASP A 311 -10.89 15.30 -16.43
CA ASP A 311 -10.98 16.07 -15.19
C ASP A 311 -10.68 15.19 -13.97
N ALA A 312 -11.26 13.97 -13.93
CA ALA A 312 -11.01 13.00 -12.86
C ALA A 312 -9.53 12.57 -12.80
N VAL A 313 -8.92 12.28 -13.95
CA VAL A 313 -7.50 11.91 -14.04
C VAL A 313 -6.61 13.08 -13.59
N SER A 314 -6.89 14.30 -14.05
CA SER A 314 -6.13 15.50 -13.68
C SER A 314 -6.23 15.83 -12.19
N SER A 315 -7.40 15.60 -11.57
CA SER A 315 -7.60 15.84 -10.13
C SER A 315 -6.76 14.93 -9.23
N LYS A 316 -6.21 13.83 -9.76
CA LYS A 316 -5.41 12.84 -9.01
C LYS A 316 -3.90 13.05 -9.07
N GLU A 317 -3.43 14.11 -9.73
CA GLU A 317 -1.99 14.46 -9.76
C GLU A 317 -1.44 14.71 -8.35
N GLU A 318 -2.18 15.42 -7.48
CA GLU A 318 -1.75 15.68 -6.11
C GLU A 318 -1.63 14.40 -5.28
N ASP A 319 -2.60 13.49 -5.42
CA ASP A 319 -2.57 12.18 -4.77
C ASP A 319 -1.36 11.34 -5.22
N LEU A 320 -1.00 11.38 -6.51
CA LEU A 320 0.18 10.71 -7.05
C LEU A 320 1.47 11.30 -6.50
N LEU A 321 1.58 12.63 -6.43
CA LEU A 321 2.75 13.31 -5.85
C LEU A 321 2.92 12.97 -4.36
N GLN A 322 1.82 12.91 -3.61
CA GLN A 322 1.85 12.51 -2.21
C GLN A 322 2.26 11.03 -2.06
N LEU A 323 1.77 10.15 -2.94
CA LEU A 323 2.15 8.74 -2.95
C LEU A 323 3.66 8.57 -3.21
N GLU A 324 4.23 9.31 -4.16
CA GLU A 324 5.66 9.29 -4.43
C GLU A 324 6.50 9.87 -3.28
N HIS A 325 6.01 10.93 -2.64
CA HIS A 325 6.65 11.47 -1.45
C HIS A 325 6.71 10.42 -0.33
N ASN A 326 5.58 9.75 -0.06
CA ASN A 326 5.50 8.68 0.93
C ASN A 326 6.40 7.50 0.54
N GLY A 327 6.41 7.11 -0.73
CA GLY A 327 7.28 6.04 -1.23
C GLY A 327 8.76 6.36 -1.03
N LYS A 328 9.17 7.61 -1.29
CA LYS A 328 10.54 8.08 -1.04
C LYS A 328 10.91 8.11 0.44
N ALA A 329 9.96 8.39 1.33
CA ALA A 329 10.20 8.27 2.78
C ALA A 329 10.47 6.80 3.16
N VAL A 330 9.61 5.88 2.68
CA VAL A 330 9.74 4.44 2.93
C VAL A 330 11.04 3.87 2.38
N THR A 331 11.54 4.32 1.22
CA THR A 331 12.81 3.82 0.66
C THR A 331 14.01 4.10 1.56
N GLY A 332 14.00 5.19 2.34
CA GLY A 332 15.04 5.49 3.32
C GLY A 332 15.13 4.46 4.45
N ASN A 333 14.02 3.79 4.75
CA ASN A 333 13.88 2.78 5.79
C ASN A 333 13.73 1.35 5.22
N THR A 334 14.17 1.12 3.98
CA THR A 334 14.05 -0.15 3.27
C THR A 334 15.40 -0.58 2.73
N SER A 335 15.63 -1.89 2.56
CA SER A 335 16.86 -2.39 1.97
C SER A 335 17.08 -1.80 0.56
N PRO A 336 18.32 -1.71 0.06
CA PRO A 336 18.58 -1.15 -1.27
C PRO A 336 17.79 -1.82 -2.40
N LEU A 337 17.62 -3.15 -2.34
CA LEU A 337 16.83 -3.90 -3.31
C LEU A 337 15.33 -3.61 -3.18
N GLY A 338 14.81 -3.49 -1.95
CA GLY A 338 13.42 -3.10 -1.73
C GLY A 338 13.14 -1.65 -2.16
N ALA A 339 14.10 -0.74 -1.92
CA ALA A 339 14.03 0.64 -2.36
C ALA A 339 14.00 0.76 -3.90
N GLU A 340 14.80 -0.04 -4.60
CA GLU A 340 14.76 -0.15 -6.06
C GLU A 340 13.40 -0.68 -6.54
N HIS A 341 12.86 -1.70 -5.86
CA HIS A 341 11.53 -2.22 -6.18
C HIS A 341 10.43 -1.16 -6.05
N ILE A 342 10.39 -0.45 -4.91
CA ILE A 342 9.42 0.63 -4.65
C ILE A 342 9.54 1.74 -5.68
N THR A 343 10.77 2.15 -6.00
CA THR A 343 11.02 3.22 -6.98
C THR A 343 10.52 2.81 -8.37
N ARG A 344 10.85 1.61 -8.83
CA ARG A 344 10.38 1.09 -10.11
C ARG A 344 8.87 0.96 -10.17
N GLU A 345 8.22 0.50 -9.10
CA GLU A 345 6.76 0.38 -9.06
C GLU A 345 6.07 1.75 -9.18
N LEU A 346 6.62 2.78 -8.53
CA LEU A 346 6.13 4.16 -8.65
C LEU A 346 6.37 4.73 -10.05
N GLU A 347 7.53 4.48 -10.66
CA GLU A 347 7.81 4.88 -12.04
C GLU A 347 6.81 4.25 -13.02
N GLU A 348 6.59 2.93 -12.91
CA GLU A 348 5.61 2.21 -13.73
C GLU A 348 4.18 2.75 -13.53
N LEU A 349 3.83 3.11 -12.30
CA LEU A 349 2.53 3.70 -11.97
C LEU A 349 2.36 5.09 -12.57
N ARG A 350 3.39 5.95 -12.44
CA ARG A 350 3.41 7.29 -13.05
C ARG A 350 3.30 7.19 -14.56
N GLU A 351 4.06 6.30 -15.21
CA GLU A 351 3.97 6.10 -16.66
C GLU A 351 2.58 5.67 -17.10
N LYS A 352 1.93 4.74 -16.38
CA LYS A 352 0.56 4.32 -16.69
C LYS A 352 -0.43 5.47 -16.56
N TRP A 353 -0.34 6.25 -15.48
CA TRP A 353 -1.20 7.41 -15.26
C TRP A 353 -0.98 8.50 -16.32
N GLU A 354 0.27 8.84 -16.64
CA GLU A 354 0.61 9.82 -17.66
C GLU A 354 0.10 9.41 -19.04
N ARG A 355 0.26 8.14 -19.39
CA ARG A 355 -0.25 7.59 -20.64
C ARG A 355 -1.76 7.75 -20.73
N LEU A 356 -2.49 7.39 -19.68
CA LEU A 356 -3.95 7.57 -19.64
C LEU A 356 -4.35 9.05 -19.72
N ARG A 357 -3.66 9.93 -18.97
CA ARG A 357 -3.90 11.38 -19.00
C ARG A 357 -3.77 11.93 -20.42
N LEU A 358 -2.66 11.61 -21.08
CA LEU A 358 -2.39 12.03 -22.45
C LEU A 358 -3.46 11.50 -23.41
N SER A 359 -3.77 10.20 -23.36
CA SER A 359 -4.81 9.60 -24.21
C SER A 359 -6.18 10.26 -24.02
N CYS A 360 -6.63 10.45 -22.77
CA CYS A 360 -7.89 11.15 -22.47
C CYS A 360 -7.91 12.57 -23.06
N THR A 361 -6.81 13.32 -22.93
CA THR A 361 -6.73 14.69 -23.47
C THR A 361 -6.72 14.71 -25.00
N GLN A 362 -5.94 13.82 -25.63
CA GLN A 362 -5.81 13.75 -27.08
C GLN A 362 -7.13 13.33 -27.75
N ASP A 363 -7.78 12.30 -27.23
CA ASP A 363 -9.06 11.83 -27.79
C ASP A 363 -10.17 12.86 -27.61
N LYS A 364 -10.21 13.53 -26.46
CA LYS A 364 -11.14 14.64 -26.20
C LYS A 364 -10.93 15.78 -27.20
N GLU A 365 -9.67 16.19 -27.41
CA GLU A 365 -9.33 17.26 -28.34
C GLU A 365 -9.61 16.89 -29.79
N ALA A 366 -9.23 15.68 -30.21
CA ALA A 366 -9.48 15.16 -31.55
C ALA A 366 -10.99 15.08 -31.86
N LEU A 367 -11.78 14.57 -30.91
CA LEU A 367 -13.23 14.48 -31.08
C LEU A 367 -13.90 15.86 -31.06
N LEU A 368 -13.41 16.80 -30.25
CA LEU A 368 -13.90 18.18 -30.24
C LEU A 368 -13.59 18.89 -31.57
N GLN A 369 -12.39 18.71 -32.12
CA GLN A 369 -12.01 19.23 -33.43
C GLN A 369 -12.89 18.63 -34.53
N SER A 370 -13.07 17.30 -34.54
CA SER A 370 -13.95 16.63 -35.51
C SER A 370 -15.40 17.12 -35.41
N GLN A 371 -15.91 17.37 -34.21
CA GLN A 371 -17.25 17.93 -34.01
C GLN A 371 -17.35 19.37 -34.53
N GLN A 372 -16.36 20.21 -34.24
CA GLN A 372 -16.32 21.59 -34.73
C GLN A 372 -16.23 21.66 -36.26
N GLU A 373 -15.39 20.82 -36.87
CA GLU A 373 -15.29 20.70 -38.33
C GLU A 373 -16.60 20.24 -38.94
N PHE A 374 -17.25 19.24 -38.35
CA PHE A 374 -18.58 18.78 -38.77
C PHE A 374 -19.61 19.91 -38.72
N THR A 375 -19.72 20.61 -37.58
CA THR A 375 -20.67 21.72 -37.43
C THR A 375 -20.39 22.86 -38.41
N SER A 376 -19.12 23.20 -38.65
CA SER A 376 -18.75 24.25 -39.60
C SER A 376 -19.12 23.86 -41.04
N ARG A 377 -18.87 22.61 -41.44
CA ARG A 377 -19.26 22.11 -42.77
C ARG A 377 -20.78 22.05 -42.93
N ALA A 378 -21.49 21.56 -41.91
CA ALA A 378 -22.95 21.55 -41.88
C ALA A 378 -23.53 22.96 -42.06
N GLN A 379 -23.05 23.95 -41.30
CA GLN A 379 -23.49 25.35 -41.43
C GLN A 379 -23.18 25.96 -42.80
N GLN A 380 -22.02 25.62 -43.39
CA GLN A 380 -21.66 26.08 -44.72
C GLN A 380 -22.59 25.46 -45.79
N LEU A 381 -22.89 24.17 -45.68
CA LEU A 381 -23.83 23.48 -46.56
C LEU A 381 -25.25 24.08 -46.43
N GLU A 382 -25.72 24.34 -45.20
CA GLU A 382 -27.01 25.02 -44.97
C GLU A 382 -27.07 26.38 -45.65
N LYS A 383 -26.01 27.18 -45.52
CA LYS A 383 -25.90 28.49 -46.16
C LYS A 383 -25.93 28.36 -47.69
N ASN A 384 -25.13 27.46 -48.25
CA ASN A 384 -25.07 27.24 -49.70
C ASN A 384 -26.43 26.77 -50.25
N VAL A 385 -27.12 25.86 -49.54
CA VAL A 385 -28.45 25.38 -49.89
C VAL A 385 -29.49 26.49 -49.82
N ALA A 386 -29.41 27.38 -48.83
CA ALA A 386 -30.30 28.53 -48.72
C ALA A 386 -30.10 29.54 -49.87
N GLU A 387 -28.85 29.84 -50.23
CA GLU A 387 -28.52 30.70 -51.38
C GLU A 387 -29.02 30.09 -52.70
N PHE A 388 -28.80 28.79 -52.90
CA PHE A 388 -29.30 28.04 -54.05
C PHE A 388 -30.83 28.04 -54.13
N ASN A 389 -31.53 27.77 -53.01
CA ASN A 389 -32.99 27.83 -52.96
C ASN A 389 -33.53 29.22 -53.30
N ASN A 390 -32.87 30.29 -52.83
CA ASN A 390 -33.26 31.66 -53.17
C ASN A 390 -33.12 31.93 -54.68
N LEU A 391 -32.06 31.42 -55.31
CA LEU A 391 -31.87 31.53 -56.76
C LEU A 391 -32.94 30.75 -57.53
N VAL A 392 -33.20 29.50 -57.15
CA VAL A 392 -34.25 28.67 -57.76
C VAL A 392 -35.62 29.34 -57.63
N HIS A 393 -35.93 29.88 -56.44
CA HIS A 393 -37.19 30.58 -56.21
C HIS A 393 -37.27 31.89 -57.02
N LYS A 394 -36.19 32.66 -57.11
CA LYS A 394 -36.14 33.87 -57.94
C LYS A 394 -36.42 33.56 -59.41
N VAL A 395 -35.76 32.54 -59.96
CA VAL A 395 -36.00 32.07 -61.33
C VAL A 395 -37.45 31.58 -61.50
N GLU A 396 -38.00 30.89 -60.51
CA GLU A 396 -39.39 30.46 -60.54
C GLU A 396 -40.37 31.65 -60.60
N VAL A 397 -40.17 32.69 -59.79
CA VAL A 397 -41.02 33.89 -59.77
C VAL A 397 -40.88 34.69 -61.07
N GLU A 398 -39.66 34.89 -61.56
CA GLU A 398 -39.39 35.59 -62.82
C GLU A 398 -40.03 34.88 -64.02
N THR A 399 -40.19 33.56 -63.95
CA THR A 399 -40.79 32.75 -65.02
C THR A 399 -42.30 32.57 -64.90
N LEU A 400 -42.90 32.96 -63.77
CA LEU A 400 -44.36 32.98 -63.58
C LEU A 400 -45.00 34.31 -64.02
N ASN A 401 -44.24 35.42 -63.98
CA ASN A 401 -44.74 36.77 -64.23
C ASN A 401 -44.69 37.20 -65.72
N VAL A 402 -44.95 36.29 -66.66
CA VAL A 402 -44.84 36.59 -68.09
C VAL A 402 -46.21 36.54 -68.78
N ASP A 403 -46.64 37.67 -69.36
CA ASP A 403 -47.90 37.80 -70.09
C ASP A 403 -47.80 37.17 -71.50
N ASP A 404 -48.76 36.29 -71.83
CA ASP A 404 -48.76 35.43 -73.02
C ASP A 404 -49.38 36.16 -74.24
N THR A 405 -48.85 37.35 -74.59
CA THR A 405 -49.29 38.09 -75.79
C THR A 405 -48.42 37.77 -77.01
N ASN A 406 -49.04 37.68 -78.20
CA ASN A 406 -48.40 37.15 -79.42
C ASN A 406 -47.18 37.98 -79.91
N ASP A 407 -47.16 39.29 -79.62
CA ASP A 407 -46.06 40.20 -80.00
C ASP A 407 -44.84 40.09 -79.07
N GLU A 408 -45.00 39.56 -77.86
CA GLU A 408 -43.93 39.45 -76.86
C GLU A 408 -43.34 38.03 -76.74
N LEU A 409 -43.81 37.06 -77.53
CA LEU A 409 -43.36 35.67 -77.46
C LEU A 409 -41.83 35.54 -77.57
N GLU A 410 -41.17 36.33 -78.44
CA GLU A 410 -39.70 36.28 -78.61
C GLU A 410 -38.95 36.71 -77.35
N THR A 411 -39.43 37.76 -76.68
CA THR A 411 -38.80 38.25 -75.45
C THR A 411 -39.03 37.27 -74.30
N THR A 412 -40.20 36.64 -74.24
CA THR A 412 -40.55 35.56 -73.31
C THR A 412 -39.70 34.31 -73.51
N TRP A 413 -39.51 33.85 -74.75
CA TRP A 413 -38.63 32.72 -75.06
C TRP A 413 -37.18 33.02 -74.69
N ARG A 414 -36.66 34.20 -75.04
CA ARG A 414 -35.30 34.61 -74.64
C ARG A 414 -35.15 34.63 -73.12
N LYS A 415 -36.14 35.15 -72.38
CA LYS A 415 -36.15 35.11 -70.90
C LYS A 415 -36.08 33.67 -70.38
N TYR A 416 -36.94 32.76 -70.86
CA TYR A 416 -36.91 31.36 -70.42
C TYR A 416 -35.61 30.63 -70.79
N VAL A 417 -35.05 30.89 -71.98
CA VAL A 417 -33.76 30.31 -72.39
C VAL A 417 -32.62 30.83 -71.52
N ILE A 418 -32.62 32.12 -71.15
CA ILE A 418 -31.64 32.70 -70.23
C ILE A 418 -31.80 32.09 -68.84
N SER A 419 -33.02 32.06 -68.29
CA SER A 419 -33.32 31.44 -66.99
C SER A 419 -32.95 29.96 -66.94
N ARG A 420 -33.21 29.21 -68.02
CA ARG A 420 -32.79 27.81 -68.17
C ARG A 420 -31.27 27.69 -68.15
N LYS A 421 -30.56 28.57 -68.87
CA LYS A 421 -29.10 28.58 -68.88
C LYS A 421 -28.53 28.86 -67.48
N THR A 422 -29.09 29.83 -66.77
CA THR A 422 -28.70 30.14 -65.38
C THR A 422 -28.90 28.94 -64.46
N LEU A 423 -30.01 28.21 -64.56
CA LEU A 423 -30.19 27.00 -63.76
C LEU A 423 -29.26 25.85 -64.18
N LEU A 424 -28.97 25.71 -65.48
CA LEU A 424 -28.05 24.69 -65.97
C LEU A 424 -26.61 24.92 -65.46
N GLU A 425 -26.20 26.17 -65.31
CA GLU A 425 -24.92 26.55 -64.69
C GLU A 425 -24.82 26.14 -63.21
N GLU A 426 -25.96 25.92 -62.55
CA GLU A 426 -26.07 25.52 -61.13
C GLU A 426 -26.21 24.00 -60.92
N GLN A 427 -26.35 23.21 -61.99
CA GLN A 427 -26.32 21.74 -61.93
C GLN A 427 -25.14 21.15 -61.12
N PRO A 428 -23.88 21.60 -61.26
CA PRO A 428 -22.77 21.06 -60.46
C PRO A 428 -22.93 21.28 -58.95
N HIS A 429 -23.66 22.31 -58.50
CA HIS A 429 -23.92 22.51 -57.07
C HIS A 429 -24.84 21.42 -56.50
N VAL A 430 -25.79 20.89 -57.28
CA VAL A 430 -26.64 19.76 -56.88
C VAL A 430 -25.82 18.49 -56.66
N GLU A 431 -24.87 18.21 -57.54
CA GLU A 431 -23.95 17.07 -57.39
C GLU A 431 -23.03 17.25 -56.18
N HIS A 432 -22.53 18.47 -55.97
CA HIS A 432 -21.73 18.81 -54.81
C HIS A 432 -22.50 18.64 -53.49
N PHE A 433 -23.74 19.14 -53.39
CA PHE A 433 -24.57 18.97 -52.21
C PHE A 433 -24.84 17.50 -51.89
N MET A 434 -25.06 16.65 -52.90
CA MET A 434 -25.23 15.21 -52.67
C MET A 434 -23.96 14.53 -52.16
N LEU A 435 -22.79 14.91 -52.69
CA LEU A 435 -21.51 14.37 -52.22
C LEU A 435 -21.22 14.81 -50.79
N GLU A 436 -21.37 16.11 -50.50
CA GLU A 436 -21.12 16.67 -49.18
C GLU A 436 -22.11 16.13 -48.14
N LEU A 437 -23.40 15.98 -48.51
CA LEU A 437 -24.38 15.33 -47.65
C LEU A 437 -24.02 13.86 -47.38
N LYS A 438 -23.56 13.11 -48.38
CA LYS A 438 -23.15 11.71 -48.22
C LYS A 438 -21.94 11.56 -47.29
N GLU A 439 -20.98 12.48 -47.40
CA GLU A 439 -19.82 12.54 -46.51
C GLU A 439 -20.24 12.88 -45.07
N LEU A 440 -21.10 13.88 -44.88
CA LEU A 440 -21.59 14.28 -43.57
C LEU A 440 -22.50 13.22 -42.92
N PHE A 441 -23.31 12.50 -43.69
CA PHE A 441 -24.19 11.43 -43.19
C PHE A 441 -23.42 10.24 -42.63
N SER A 442 -22.16 10.05 -43.06
CA SER A 442 -21.28 9.03 -42.48
C SER A 442 -20.75 9.41 -41.09
N LEU A 443 -20.83 10.69 -40.74
CA LEU A 443 -20.29 11.27 -39.51
C LEU A 443 -21.39 11.63 -38.49
N SER A 444 -22.63 11.88 -38.93
CA SER A 444 -23.79 12.14 -38.06
C SER A 444 -25.14 11.94 -38.78
N GLN A 445 -26.16 11.47 -38.06
CA GLN A 445 -27.53 11.26 -38.56
C GLN A 445 -28.42 12.50 -38.36
N ASP A 446 -27.99 13.68 -38.80
CA ASP A 446 -28.87 14.85 -38.75
C ASP A 446 -29.95 14.77 -39.85
N GLN A 447 -31.16 14.38 -39.45
CA GLN A 447 -32.30 14.26 -40.37
C GLN A 447 -32.75 15.61 -40.94
N ASN A 448 -32.53 16.71 -40.24
CA ASN A 448 -33.01 18.03 -40.68
C ASN A 448 -32.18 18.56 -41.85
N LEU A 449 -30.85 18.51 -41.73
CA LEU A 449 -29.94 18.92 -42.80
C LEU A 449 -30.17 18.09 -44.07
N SER A 450 -30.31 16.78 -43.92
CA SER A 450 -30.60 15.87 -45.03
C SER A 450 -31.91 16.22 -45.74
N ASN A 451 -32.98 16.48 -44.97
CA ASN A 451 -34.26 16.90 -45.54
C ASN A 451 -34.16 18.24 -46.28
N CYS A 452 -33.46 19.23 -45.72
CA CYS A 452 -33.28 20.53 -46.36
C CYS A 452 -32.55 20.42 -47.70
N VAL A 453 -31.46 19.65 -47.77
CA VAL A 453 -30.70 19.40 -49.01
C VAL A 453 -31.57 18.69 -50.04
N LEU A 454 -32.25 17.60 -49.65
CA LEU A 454 -33.10 16.82 -50.55
C LEU A 454 -34.28 17.63 -51.10
N LEU A 455 -34.89 18.48 -50.28
CA LEU A 455 -35.96 19.38 -50.71
C LEU A 455 -35.45 20.42 -51.72
N ALA A 456 -34.28 21.02 -51.49
CA ALA A 456 -33.68 21.97 -52.42
C ALA A 456 -33.41 21.35 -53.79
N ILE A 457 -32.84 20.14 -53.81
CA ILE A 457 -32.57 19.38 -55.02
C ILE A 457 -33.88 19.07 -55.75
N ARG A 458 -34.93 18.68 -55.03
CA ARG A 458 -36.24 18.39 -55.61
C ARG A 458 -36.86 19.64 -56.26
N GLU A 459 -36.81 20.79 -55.58
CA GLU A 459 -37.35 22.04 -56.11
C GLU A 459 -36.59 22.49 -57.36
N TYR A 460 -35.26 22.38 -57.38
CA TYR A 460 -34.47 22.65 -58.57
C TYR A 460 -34.91 21.81 -59.78
N HIS A 461 -35.03 20.49 -59.62
CA HIS A 461 -35.47 19.61 -60.71
C HIS A 461 -36.91 19.91 -61.16
N ARG A 462 -37.78 20.30 -60.24
CA ARG A 462 -39.15 20.72 -60.55
C ARG A 462 -39.15 22.00 -61.40
N VAL A 463 -38.38 23.02 -61.01
CA VAL A 463 -38.33 24.31 -61.70
C VAL A 463 -37.64 24.18 -63.07
N THR A 464 -36.54 23.43 -63.17
CA THR A 464 -35.88 23.15 -64.46
C THR A 464 -36.78 22.38 -65.41
N GLY A 465 -37.41 21.29 -64.94
CA GLY A 465 -38.35 20.51 -65.76
C GLY A 465 -39.55 21.34 -66.23
N ARG A 466 -40.09 22.22 -65.37
CA ARG A 466 -41.14 23.17 -65.76
C ARG A 466 -40.65 24.16 -66.81
N LEU A 467 -39.45 24.72 -66.63
CA LEU A 467 -38.85 25.66 -67.58
C LEU A 467 -38.59 25.04 -68.94
N ASP A 468 -38.15 23.78 -68.99
CA ASP A 468 -37.97 23.07 -70.25
C ASP A 468 -39.29 22.89 -70.99
N VAL A 469 -40.36 22.52 -70.27
CA VAL A 469 -41.71 22.43 -70.84
C VAL A 469 -42.16 23.79 -71.38
N MET A 470 -41.97 24.87 -70.63
CA MET A 470 -42.36 26.22 -71.05
C MET A 470 -41.52 26.73 -72.24
N CYS A 471 -40.19 26.52 -72.22
CA CYS A 471 -39.31 26.84 -73.35
C CYS A 471 -39.78 26.13 -74.63
N ASN A 472 -40.01 24.81 -74.54
CA ASN A 472 -40.43 23.99 -75.67
C ASN A 472 -41.82 24.38 -76.17
N GLN A 473 -42.76 24.71 -75.28
CA GLN A 473 -44.09 25.18 -75.67
C GLN A 473 -44.04 26.49 -76.44
N VAL A 474 -43.29 27.49 -75.95
CA VAL A 474 -43.14 28.78 -76.63
C VAL A 474 -42.39 28.61 -77.95
N GLU A 475 -41.35 27.78 -77.97
CA GLU A 475 -40.62 27.45 -79.20
C GLU A 475 -41.51 26.76 -80.24
N MET A 476 -42.36 25.81 -79.82
CA MET A 476 -43.33 25.17 -80.71
C MET A 476 -44.36 26.17 -81.24
N LYS A 477 -44.90 27.06 -80.38
CA LYS A 477 -45.82 28.14 -80.82
C LYS A 477 -45.14 29.03 -81.87
N MET A 478 -43.88 29.40 -81.67
CA MET A 478 -43.11 30.18 -82.66
C MET A 478 -42.87 29.41 -83.96
N ARG A 479 -42.48 28.14 -83.87
CA ARG A 479 -42.29 27.28 -85.06
C ARG A 479 -43.59 27.12 -85.83
N GLN A 480 -44.73 26.97 -85.14
CA GLN A 480 -46.06 26.95 -85.77
C GLN A 480 -46.38 28.28 -86.45
N ASN A 481 -46.12 29.43 -85.81
CA ASN A 481 -46.32 30.75 -86.42
C ASN A 481 -45.45 30.92 -87.68
N VAL A 482 -44.19 30.47 -87.64
CA VAL A 482 -43.27 30.49 -88.79
C VAL A 482 -43.76 29.55 -89.91
N GLN A 483 -44.18 28.33 -89.58
CA GLN A 483 -44.71 27.38 -90.55
C GLN A 483 -46.01 27.87 -91.18
N GLN A 484 -46.87 28.52 -90.40
CA GLN A 484 -48.09 29.15 -90.90
C GLN A 484 -47.75 30.27 -91.88
N LEU A 485 -46.84 31.19 -91.54
CA LEU A 485 -46.36 32.24 -92.44
C LEU A 485 -45.73 31.66 -93.73
N GLN A 486 -44.95 30.58 -93.62
CA GLN A 486 -44.40 29.86 -94.79
C GLN A 486 -45.51 29.24 -95.64
N GLY A 487 -46.53 28.65 -95.03
CA GLY A 487 -47.70 28.12 -95.73
C GLY A 487 -48.48 29.23 -96.47
N GLU A 488 -48.73 30.35 -95.81
CA GLU A 488 -49.38 31.54 -96.38
C GLU A 488 -48.56 32.12 -97.54
N PHE A 489 -47.23 32.18 -97.42
CA PHE A 489 -46.33 32.58 -98.50
C PHE A 489 -46.37 31.63 -99.69
N GLN A 490 -46.32 30.31 -99.48
CA GLN A 490 -46.39 29.35 -100.59
C GLN A 490 -47.76 29.39 -101.29
N GLN A 491 -48.84 29.59 -100.53
CA GLN A 491 -50.17 29.81 -101.09
C GLN A 491 -50.22 31.09 -101.92
N TRP A 492 -49.73 32.21 -101.40
CA TRP A 492 -49.58 33.48 -102.14
C TRP A 492 -48.74 33.28 -103.40
N ARG A 493 -47.54 32.68 -103.30
CA ARG A 493 -46.64 32.42 -104.44
C ARG A 493 -47.33 31.61 -105.53
N SER A 494 -48.07 30.55 -105.16
CA SER A 494 -48.82 29.74 -106.12
C SER A 494 -49.99 30.49 -106.76
N ARG A 495 -50.59 31.44 -106.04
CA ARG A 495 -51.71 32.27 -106.50
C ARG A 495 -51.21 33.39 -107.42
N THR A 496 -50.15 34.09 -107.04
CA THR A 496 -49.48 35.13 -107.82
C THR A 496 -48.87 34.55 -109.09
N ARG A 497 -48.23 33.38 -109.03
CA ARG A 497 -47.69 32.72 -110.23
C ARG A 497 -48.79 32.30 -111.21
N ARG A 498 -49.90 31.75 -110.70
CA ARG A 498 -51.09 31.49 -111.52
C ARG A 498 -51.66 32.76 -112.15
N LEU A 499 -51.77 33.85 -111.38
CA LEU A 499 -52.23 35.15 -111.89
C LEU A 499 -51.29 35.72 -112.95
N LEU A 500 -49.97 35.62 -112.77
CA LEU A 500 -48.98 36.07 -113.75
C LEU A 500 -49.03 35.23 -115.04
N ASP A 501 -49.15 33.91 -114.94
CA ASP A 501 -49.29 33.02 -116.10
C ASP A 501 -50.60 33.31 -116.86
N LEU A 502 -51.73 33.49 -116.16
CA LEU A 502 -53.03 33.88 -116.74
C LEU A 502 -53.01 35.29 -117.36
N SER A 503 -52.19 36.20 -116.84
CA SER A 503 -52.05 37.57 -117.36
C SER A 503 -51.23 37.69 -118.64
N SER A 504 -50.45 36.65 -118.99
CA SER A 504 -49.57 36.63 -120.16
C SER A 504 -50.28 36.35 -121.50
N ASP A 505 -51.52 35.82 -121.45
CA ASP A 505 -52.32 35.41 -122.62
C ASP A 505 -53.66 36.19 -122.75
N ILE A 506 -53.69 37.48 -122.42
CA ILE A 506 -54.94 38.27 -122.44
C ILE A 506 -55.06 39.11 -123.73
N THR A 507 -56.07 38.80 -124.55
CA THR A 507 -56.49 39.61 -125.71
C THR A 507 -57.78 40.41 -125.47
N ASP A 508 -58.37 40.35 -124.28
CA ASP A 508 -59.70 40.92 -123.96
C ASP A 508 -59.61 42.11 -122.98
N THR A 509 -59.90 43.32 -123.46
CA THR A 509 -59.70 44.60 -122.75
C THR A 509 -60.65 44.84 -121.57
N THR A 510 -61.71 44.03 -121.42
CA THR A 510 -62.71 44.17 -120.33
C THR A 510 -62.28 43.51 -119.02
N LEU A 511 -61.35 42.54 -119.07
CA LEU A 511 -60.83 41.83 -117.90
C LEU A 511 -59.62 42.52 -117.24
N LEU A 512 -59.01 43.50 -117.93
CA LEU A 512 -57.79 44.17 -117.48
C LEU A 512 -57.93 44.84 -116.10
N GLY A 513 -59.10 45.42 -115.80
CA GLY A 513 -59.36 46.08 -114.51
C GLY A 513 -59.48 45.10 -113.33
N VAL A 514 -60.01 43.89 -113.56
CA VAL A 514 -60.11 42.85 -112.51
C VAL A 514 -58.74 42.23 -112.24
N TYR A 515 -57.94 42.01 -113.28
CA TYR A 515 -56.56 41.55 -113.11
C TYR A 515 -55.66 42.60 -112.46
N LEU A 516 -55.81 43.89 -112.79
CA LEU A 516 -55.08 44.97 -112.10
C LEU A 516 -55.44 45.05 -110.62
N GLN A 517 -56.72 44.96 -110.25
CA GLN A 517 -57.14 44.94 -108.84
C GLN A 517 -56.59 43.71 -108.11
N GLN A 518 -56.59 42.54 -108.76
CA GLN A 518 -56.02 41.31 -108.17
C GLN A 518 -54.49 41.36 -108.07
N ILE A 519 -53.80 42.06 -108.97
CA ILE A 519 -52.36 42.32 -108.90
C ILE A 519 -52.06 43.32 -107.79
N GLU A 520 -52.84 44.40 -107.63
CA GLU A 520 -52.73 45.34 -106.51
C GLU A 520 -53.01 44.67 -105.16
N ASP A 521 -54.02 43.79 -105.08
CA ASP A 521 -54.29 42.97 -103.90
C ASP A 521 -53.15 41.99 -103.62
N CYS A 522 -52.54 41.39 -104.66
CA CYS A 522 -51.36 40.53 -104.48
C CYS A 522 -50.11 41.32 -104.07
N LEU A 523 -49.94 42.56 -104.54
CA LEU A 523 -48.84 43.46 -104.17
C LEU A 523 -49.01 43.99 -102.74
N SER A 524 -50.23 44.35 -102.34
CA SER A 524 -50.52 44.74 -100.95
C SER A 524 -50.34 43.56 -99.99
N GLN A 525 -50.79 42.35 -100.36
CA GLN A 525 -50.50 41.12 -99.62
C GLN A 525 -49.00 40.80 -99.62
N SER A 526 -48.27 41.05 -100.72
CA SER A 526 -46.80 40.90 -100.76
C SER A 526 -46.14 41.82 -99.75
N SER A 527 -46.55 43.09 -99.69
CA SER A 527 -46.00 44.05 -98.73
C SER A 527 -46.30 43.67 -97.28
N LEU A 528 -47.48 43.11 -97.01
CA LEU A 528 -47.86 42.64 -95.67
C LEU A 528 -47.06 41.38 -95.28
N LEU A 529 -46.97 40.41 -96.17
CA LEU A 529 -46.15 39.20 -95.97
C LEU A 529 -44.68 39.57 -95.84
N HIS A 530 -44.16 40.50 -96.63
CA HIS A 530 -42.79 41.00 -96.55
C HIS A 530 -42.50 41.64 -95.18
N ASN A 531 -43.42 42.46 -94.66
CA ASN A 531 -43.29 43.05 -93.32
C ASN A 531 -43.38 41.99 -92.19
N GLN A 532 -44.23 40.98 -92.34
CA GLN A 532 -44.35 39.89 -91.36
C GLN A 532 -43.15 38.92 -91.42
N PHE A 533 -42.65 38.61 -92.63
CA PHE A 533 -41.46 37.80 -92.84
C PHE A 533 -40.21 38.50 -92.37
N SER A 534 -40.00 39.79 -92.66
CA SER A 534 -38.84 40.53 -92.16
C SER A 534 -38.78 40.57 -90.63
N SER A 535 -39.93 40.76 -89.96
CA SER A 535 -40.05 40.63 -88.49
C SER A 535 -39.79 39.19 -87.99
N SER A 536 -40.21 38.18 -88.75
CA SER A 536 -40.04 36.75 -88.42
C SER A 536 -38.64 36.19 -88.78
N GLN A 537 -37.94 36.78 -89.74
CA GLN A 537 -36.62 36.33 -90.21
C GLN A 537 -35.55 36.65 -89.15
N VAL A 538 -35.68 37.78 -88.45
CA VAL A 538 -34.90 38.10 -87.25
C VAL A 538 -35.15 37.05 -86.16
N LYS A 539 -36.42 36.62 -85.98
CA LYS A 539 -36.83 35.58 -85.02
C LYS A 539 -36.29 34.18 -85.40
N GLN A 540 -36.27 33.83 -86.68
CA GLN A 540 -35.77 32.55 -87.20
C GLN A 540 -34.25 32.40 -87.04
N ARG A 541 -33.49 33.47 -87.33
CA ARG A 541 -32.03 33.49 -87.13
C ARG A 541 -31.64 33.27 -85.68
N THR A 542 -32.41 33.80 -84.73
CA THR A 542 -32.18 33.60 -83.29
C THR A 542 -32.57 32.21 -82.78
N MET A 543 -33.41 31.47 -83.51
CA MET A 543 -33.80 30.08 -83.20
C MET A 543 -32.97 29.03 -83.98
N GLY A 544 -31.99 29.45 -84.78
CA GLY A 544 -31.15 28.55 -85.58
C GLY A 544 -31.90 27.81 -86.69
N ILE A 545 -33.01 28.37 -87.18
CA ILE A 545 -33.78 27.80 -88.29
C ILE A 545 -33.22 28.39 -89.59
N ASP A 546 -32.35 27.65 -90.28
CA ASP A 546 -31.88 28.02 -91.61
C ASP A 546 -33.02 27.83 -92.63
N SER A 547 -33.61 28.95 -93.07
CA SER A 547 -34.46 28.95 -94.26
C SER A 547 -33.55 28.93 -95.49
N SER A 548 -33.58 27.85 -96.29
CA SER A 548 -32.70 27.67 -97.45
C SER A 548 -33.04 28.55 -98.66
N GLU A 549 -34.04 29.42 -98.57
CA GLU A 549 -34.39 30.43 -99.59
C GLU A 549 -34.61 31.77 -98.89
N ASP A 550 -34.01 32.85 -99.42
CA ASP A 550 -34.24 34.21 -98.92
C ASP A 550 -35.62 34.66 -99.43
N VAL A 551 -36.66 34.31 -98.66
CA VAL A 551 -38.08 34.61 -98.98
C VAL A 551 -38.30 36.11 -99.22
N SER A 552 -37.46 36.96 -98.62
CA SER A 552 -37.44 38.40 -98.84
C SER A 552 -37.13 38.78 -100.29
N ASP A 553 -36.17 38.11 -100.94
CA ASP A 553 -35.78 38.36 -102.33
C ASP A 553 -36.85 37.92 -103.35
N VAL A 554 -37.76 37.02 -102.95
CA VAL A 554 -38.86 36.52 -103.80
C VAL A 554 -40.13 37.36 -103.66
N LEU A 555 -40.31 38.06 -102.54
CA LEU A 555 -41.43 38.96 -102.26
C LEU A 555 -41.21 40.38 -102.81
N GLN A 556 -39.95 40.81 -102.88
CA GLN A 556 -39.50 42.06 -103.47
C GLN A 556 -39.49 41.98 -105.00
#